data_AF-A0A182MUI0-F1
#
_entry.id   AF-A0A182MUI0-F1
#
_cell.length_a   1.000
_cell.length_b   1.000
_cell.length_c   1.000
_cell.angle_alpha   90.00
_cell.angle_beta   90.00
_cell.angle_gamma   90.00
#
_symmetry.space_group_name_H-M   'P 1'
#
loop_
_entity.id
_entity.type
_entity.pdbx_description
1 polymer ?
#
loop_
_entity_poly.entity_id
_entity_poly.type
_entity_poly.pdbx_seq_one_letter_code
_entity_poly.pdbx_strand_id
1 'polypeptide(L)'
;MHYDVSSYENMYNESTETITAKRVELVARINYIYQLCSDSKQTSFFYIDLVKPTGKKIVHLLKILLNYLFYINMVKESVQEKANACTEKYFELKAQLNQEQITKEENKIRANDMNRHIDGYKNQLSQLKHKIDTLQQRKNELKEQIATLKVNDQDLADKLIKLKVEHSELTDQLVGDEEATTMKETKDSLEKEIEMLVDTEKQLRKTYEIHVASINEIRPCNALLEKMLQFEFDDSCKNLRNEIIELGTLYDKLQKQHISLLNVSDALQTNCKEVETFIAEKSQELDIRRKVIEKSDRKSNIKFLEKEKHLKALQETNEIYEQMLVIQRQEVQKIMDMTEKSLYVQQYDASHLDVILQDQLVEIVQRNTPHGQVAGTKLSDYR
;
A
#
# COMPACT_ATOMS: atom_id res chain seq x y z
N MET A 1 56.76 -33.15 68.95
CA MET A 1 57.18 -34.38 69.64
C MET A 1 56.15 -34.66 70.72
N HIS A 2 55.27 -35.64 70.52
CA HIS A 2 54.73 -36.34 71.68
C HIS A 2 55.91 -37.10 72.28
N TYR A 3 56.36 -36.70 73.47
CA TYR A 3 57.30 -37.51 74.23
C TYR A 3 56.50 -38.67 74.79
N ASP A 4 56.81 -39.87 74.32
CA ASP A 4 56.25 -41.11 74.86
C ASP A 4 56.83 -41.35 76.26
N VAL A 5 56.08 -40.94 77.28
CA VAL A 5 56.49 -41.02 78.69
C VAL A 5 56.44 -42.47 79.19
N SER A 6 55.76 -43.37 78.47
CA SER A 6 55.64 -44.81 78.78
C SER A 6 57.00 -45.52 78.82
N SER A 7 57.99 -44.99 78.09
CA SER A 7 59.36 -45.52 78.12
C SER A 7 60.10 -45.26 79.43
N TYR A 8 59.69 -44.27 80.23
CA TYR A 8 60.37 -43.93 81.49
C TYR A 8 59.91 -44.81 82.66
N GLU A 9 58.66 -45.30 82.63
CA GLU A 9 58.12 -46.18 83.69
C GLU A 9 58.77 -47.57 83.71
N ASN A 10 59.25 -48.07 82.57
CA ASN A 10 59.88 -49.39 82.46
C ASN A 10 61.41 -49.40 82.65
N MET A 11 62.07 -48.26 82.87
CA MET A 11 63.54 -48.18 82.96
C MET A 11 64.15 -49.00 84.11
N TYR A 12 63.40 -49.26 85.18
CA TYR A 12 63.89 -50.01 86.35
C TYR A 12 63.78 -51.54 86.17
N ASN A 13 63.06 -52.02 85.16
CA ASN A 13 62.85 -53.45 84.88
C ASN A 13 63.66 -53.96 83.67
N GLU A 14 64.51 -53.12 83.07
CA GLU A 14 65.34 -53.50 81.93
C GLU A 14 66.59 -54.29 82.37
N SER A 15 66.96 -55.31 81.60
CA SER A 15 68.16 -56.11 81.89
C SER A 15 69.41 -55.23 81.90
N THR A 16 70.41 -55.59 82.72
CA THR A 16 71.66 -54.82 82.86
C THR A 16 72.39 -54.66 81.53
N GLU A 17 72.28 -55.63 80.62
CA GLU A 17 72.82 -55.54 79.26
C GLU A 17 72.07 -54.52 78.40
N THR A 18 70.73 -54.50 78.46
CA THR A 18 69.91 -53.52 77.72
C THR A 18 70.19 -52.09 78.19
N ILE A 19 70.32 -51.89 79.50
CA ILE A 19 70.67 -50.60 80.10
C ILE A 19 72.08 -50.19 79.67
N THR A 20 73.03 -51.12 79.66
CA THR A 20 74.41 -50.84 79.25
C THR A 20 74.49 -50.49 77.76
N ALA A 21 73.76 -51.19 76.90
CA ALA A 21 73.67 -50.90 75.47
C ALA A 21 73.06 -49.51 75.20
N LYS A 22 71.95 -49.17 75.87
CA LYS A 22 71.33 -47.83 75.78
C LYS A 22 72.27 -46.74 76.29
N ARG A 23 73.04 -47.00 77.35
CA ARG A 23 74.07 -46.06 77.84
C ARG A 23 75.20 -45.89 76.85
N VAL A 24 75.72 -46.97 76.27
CA VAL A 24 76.75 -46.91 75.21
C VAL A 24 76.24 -46.12 74.00
N GLU A 25 75.01 -46.37 73.58
CA GLU A 25 74.37 -45.63 72.50
C GLU A 25 74.20 -44.14 72.84
N LEU A 26 73.80 -43.82 74.07
CA LEU A 26 73.72 -42.45 74.55
C LEU A 26 75.10 -41.76 74.54
N VAL A 27 76.16 -42.45 75.01
CA VAL A 27 77.54 -41.94 74.94
C VAL A 27 77.92 -41.65 73.50
N ALA A 28 77.64 -42.59 72.59
CA ALA A 28 77.98 -42.47 71.18
C ALA A 28 77.25 -41.28 70.52
N ARG A 29 75.95 -41.11 70.81
CA ARG A 29 75.16 -39.98 70.31
C ARG A 29 75.63 -38.64 70.89
N ILE A 30 75.94 -38.59 72.19
CA ILE A 30 76.49 -37.38 72.82
C ILE A 30 77.87 -37.04 72.24
N ASN A 31 78.75 -38.03 72.10
CA ASN A 31 80.07 -37.85 71.51
C ASN A 31 79.98 -37.40 70.04
N TYR A 32 79.03 -37.93 69.27
CA TYR A 32 78.76 -37.48 67.90
C TYR A 32 78.31 -36.02 67.85
N ILE A 33 77.36 -35.61 68.69
CA ILE A 33 76.95 -34.20 68.81
C ILE A 33 78.13 -33.31 69.23
N TYR A 34 78.94 -33.79 70.17
CA TYR A 34 80.12 -33.07 70.64
C TYR A 34 81.15 -32.84 69.52
N GLN A 35 81.38 -33.86 68.69
CA GLN A 35 82.25 -33.79 67.51
C GLN A 35 81.69 -32.85 66.44
N LEU A 36 80.37 -32.81 66.23
CA LEU A 36 79.74 -31.88 65.29
C LEU A 36 79.82 -30.41 65.74
N CYS A 37 79.87 -30.16 67.06
CA CYS A 37 79.85 -28.81 67.62
C CYS A 37 81.24 -28.27 68.00
N SER A 38 82.30 -29.06 67.87
CA SER A 38 83.66 -28.68 68.27
C SER A 38 84.63 -28.83 67.10
N ASP A 39 85.22 -27.72 66.63
CA ASP A 39 86.22 -27.72 65.54
C ASP A 39 87.53 -28.43 65.89
N SER A 40 87.70 -28.86 67.15
CA SER A 40 88.91 -29.50 67.63
C SER A 40 88.74 -31.02 67.68
N LYS A 41 89.63 -31.74 66.97
CA LYS A 41 89.80 -33.20 67.07
C LYS A 41 90.29 -33.68 68.46
N GLN A 42 90.39 -32.80 69.46
CA GLN A 42 91.05 -33.08 70.73
C GLN A 42 90.11 -33.40 71.90
N THR A 43 88.80 -33.33 71.72
CA THR A 43 87.82 -33.53 72.80
C THR A 43 87.01 -34.80 72.59
N SER A 44 87.33 -35.83 73.37
CA SER A 44 86.60 -37.11 73.41
C SER A 44 85.71 -37.17 74.66
N PHE A 45 84.43 -37.50 74.51
CA PHE A 45 83.50 -37.67 75.64
C PHE A 45 83.45 -39.16 76.03
N PHE A 46 83.91 -39.50 77.25
CA PHE A 46 84.04 -40.89 77.69
C PHE A 46 82.88 -41.33 78.61
N TYR A 47 82.67 -42.64 78.75
CA TYR A 47 81.67 -43.19 79.68
C TYR A 47 81.84 -42.70 81.13
N ILE A 48 83.08 -42.46 81.59
CA ILE A 48 83.35 -41.91 82.92
C ILE A 48 82.76 -40.50 83.11
N ASP A 49 82.65 -39.73 82.02
CA ASP A 49 82.07 -38.39 82.00
C ASP A 49 80.54 -38.42 82.13
N LEU A 50 79.91 -39.58 81.97
CA LEU A 50 78.49 -39.80 82.27
C LEU A 50 78.25 -40.33 83.68
N VAL A 51 79.17 -41.14 84.20
CA VAL A 51 79.03 -41.78 85.53
C VAL A 51 79.42 -40.83 86.67
N LYS A 52 80.44 -39.98 86.47
CA LYS A 52 80.85 -38.93 87.42
C LYS A 52 81.18 -37.64 86.67
N PRO A 53 80.17 -36.95 86.12
CA PRO A 53 80.39 -35.73 85.39
C PRO A 53 80.95 -34.64 86.31
N THR A 54 82.02 -33.98 85.89
CA THR A 54 82.47 -32.73 86.54
C THR A 54 81.46 -31.62 86.24
N GLY A 55 81.17 -30.73 87.19
CA GLY A 55 80.22 -29.62 86.98
C GLY A 55 80.51 -28.80 85.71
N LYS A 56 81.79 -28.63 85.34
CA LYS A 56 82.22 -27.98 84.09
C LYS A 56 81.76 -28.72 82.82
N LYS A 57 81.82 -30.07 82.82
CA LYS A 57 81.37 -30.90 81.68
C LYS A 57 79.85 -30.92 81.58
N ILE A 58 79.13 -30.94 82.71
CA ILE A 58 77.66 -30.82 82.74
C ILE A 58 77.22 -29.51 82.09
N VAL A 59 77.76 -28.38 82.57
CA VAL A 59 77.41 -27.05 82.06
C VAL A 59 77.71 -26.94 80.56
N HIS A 60 78.83 -27.49 80.10
CA HIS A 60 79.19 -27.47 78.69
C HIS A 60 78.27 -28.35 77.82
N LEU A 61 77.93 -29.57 78.27
CA LEU A 61 76.99 -30.44 77.58
C LEU A 61 75.59 -29.81 77.52
N LEU A 62 75.11 -29.22 78.62
CA LEU A 62 73.84 -28.50 78.65
C LEU A 62 73.83 -27.32 77.67
N LYS A 63 74.95 -26.58 77.54
CA LYS A 63 75.08 -25.51 76.53
C LYS A 63 74.99 -26.06 75.11
N ILE A 64 75.63 -27.19 74.81
CA ILE A 64 75.58 -27.83 73.48
C ILE A 64 74.15 -28.31 73.18
N LEU A 65 73.51 -29.00 74.11
CA LEU A 65 72.13 -29.48 73.95
C LEU A 65 71.14 -28.33 73.78
N LEU A 66 71.33 -27.24 74.53
CA LEU A 66 70.51 -26.03 74.39
C LEU A 66 70.70 -25.39 73.02
N ASN A 67 71.95 -25.24 72.55
CA ASN A 67 72.24 -24.73 71.20
C ASN A 67 71.63 -25.62 70.10
N TYR A 68 71.69 -26.94 70.27
CA TYR A 68 71.12 -27.89 69.32
C TYR A 68 69.58 -27.81 69.30
N LEU A 69 68.94 -27.62 70.46
CA LEU A 69 67.50 -27.39 70.55
C LEU A 69 67.10 -26.08 69.87
N PHE A 70 67.85 -24.99 70.07
CA PHE A 70 67.63 -23.72 69.37
C PHE A 70 67.76 -23.88 67.86
N TYR A 71 68.80 -24.57 67.39
CA TYR A 71 69.00 -24.84 65.97
C TYR A 71 67.85 -25.66 65.37
N ILE A 72 67.42 -26.75 66.03
CA ILE A 72 66.28 -27.55 65.57
C ILE A 72 65.00 -26.71 65.50
N ASN A 73 64.72 -25.90 66.52
CA ASN A 73 63.53 -25.05 66.53
C ASN A 73 63.58 -24.01 65.40
N MET A 74 64.73 -23.35 65.19
CA MET A 74 64.92 -22.41 64.09
C MET A 74 64.73 -23.07 62.72
N VAL A 75 65.30 -24.26 62.50
CA VAL A 75 65.11 -25.01 61.25
C VAL A 75 63.65 -25.43 61.08
N LYS A 76 62.99 -25.91 62.15
CA LYS A 76 61.58 -26.30 62.13
C LYS A 76 60.68 -25.12 61.76
N GLU A 77 60.89 -23.96 62.40
CA GLU A 77 60.15 -22.73 62.11
C GLU A 77 60.37 -22.28 60.66
N SER A 78 61.62 -22.28 60.18
CA SER A 78 61.94 -21.93 58.78
C SER A 78 61.31 -22.89 57.77
N VAL A 79 61.30 -24.19 58.05
CA VAL A 79 60.66 -25.20 57.19
C VAL A 79 59.14 -25.04 57.21
N GLN A 80 58.54 -24.79 58.37
CA GLN A 80 57.10 -24.54 58.50
C GLN A 80 56.69 -23.27 57.75
N GLU A 81 57.46 -22.19 57.87
CA GLU A 81 57.23 -20.94 57.16
C GLU A 81 57.29 -21.16 55.64
N LYS A 82 58.31 -21.86 55.14
CA LYS A 82 58.42 -22.20 53.71
C LYS A 82 57.26 -23.09 53.23
N ALA A 83 56.82 -24.06 54.04
CA ALA A 83 55.69 -24.93 53.70
C ALA A 83 54.37 -24.14 53.66
N ASN A 84 54.15 -23.22 54.61
CA ASN A 84 52.99 -22.34 54.63
C ASN A 84 53.00 -21.39 53.42
N ALA A 85 54.13 -20.74 53.13
CA ALA A 85 54.27 -19.87 51.96
C ALA A 85 54.05 -20.61 50.64
N CYS A 86 54.50 -21.86 50.54
CA CYS A 86 54.21 -22.70 49.37
C CYS A 86 52.72 -23.03 49.24
N THR A 87 52.06 -23.31 50.37
CA THR A 87 50.62 -23.61 50.42
C THR A 87 49.78 -22.40 50.03
N GLU A 88 50.14 -21.22 50.55
CA GLU A 88 49.50 -19.95 50.20
C GLU A 88 49.64 -19.65 48.71
N LYS A 89 50.85 -19.77 48.15
CA LYS A 89 51.09 -19.61 46.70
C LYS A 89 50.28 -20.59 45.85
N TYR A 90 50.14 -21.83 46.31
CA TYR A 90 49.31 -22.83 45.62
C TYR A 90 47.84 -22.40 45.59
N PHE A 91 47.28 -21.95 46.72
CA PHE A 91 45.89 -21.48 46.78
C PHE A 91 45.67 -20.21 45.95
N GLU A 92 46.62 -19.27 45.99
CA GLU A 92 46.57 -18.06 45.16
C GLU A 92 46.57 -18.40 43.67
N LEU A 93 47.51 -19.26 43.23
CA LEU A 93 47.59 -19.67 41.83
C LEU A 93 46.33 -20.44 41.39
N LYS A 94 45.77 -21.27 42.27
CA LYS A 94 44.51 -21.97 42.01
C LYS A 94 43.33 -21.00 41.87
N ALA A 95 43.28 -19.94 42.69
CA ALA A 95 42.26 -18.90 42.58
C ALA A 95 42.41 -18.10 41.28
N GLN A 96 43.63 -17.73 40.90
CA GLN A 96 43.93 -17.04 39.65
C GLN A 96 43.53 -17.89 38.43
N LEU A 97 43.85 -19.19 38.43
CA LEU A 97 43.48 -20.12 37.36
C LEU A 97 41.96 -20.23 37.20
N ASN A 98 41.22 -20.35 38.32
CA ASN A 98 39.76 -20.39 38.30
C ASN A 98 39.18 -19.09 37.75
N GLN A 99 39.72 -17.94 38.16
CA GLN A 99 39.27 -16.63 37.68
C GLN A 99 39.53 -16.48 36.18
N GLU A 100 40.70 -16.88 35.70
CA GLU A 100 41.04 -16.85 34.27
C GLU A 100 40.09 -17.75 33.46
N GLN A 101 39.73 -18.92 33.99
CA GLN A 101 38.78 -19.82 33.34
C GLN A 101 37.37 -19.20 33.25
N ILE A 102 36.92 -18.51 34.29
CA ILE A 102 35.64 -17.78 34.27
C ILE A 102 35.68 -16.69 33.20
N THR A 103 36.70 -15.84 33.23
CA THR A 103 36.85 -14.74 32.26
C THR A 103 36.96 -15.25 30.82
N LYS A 104 37.60 -16.41 30.60
CA LYS A 104 37.66 -17.06 29.29
C LYS A 104 36.27 -17.47 28.79
N GLU A 105 35.44 -18.05 29.64
CA GLU A 105 34.08 -18.46 29.24
C GLU A 105 33.16 -17.24 29.04
N GLU A 106 33.27 -16.21 29.88
CA GLU A 106 32.57 -14.93 29.68
C GLU A 106 32.94 -14.27 28.35
N ASN A 107 34.23 -14.26 28.01
CA ASN A 107 34.70 -13.73 26.73
C ASN A 107 34.16 -14.55 25.54
N LYS A 108 34.06 -15.88 25.68
CA LYS A 108 33.48 -16.75 24.66
C LYS A 108 31.97 -16.50 24.49
N ILE A 109 31.23 -16.30 25.58
CA ILE A 109 29.82 -15.91 25.53
C ILE A 109 29.66 -14.57 24.82
N ARG A 110 30.47 -13.56 25.21
CA ARG A 110 30.45 -12.23 24.59
C ARG A 110 30.76 -12.29 23.10
N ALA A 111 31.75 -13.09 22.70
CA ALA A 111 32.11 -13.29 21.29
C ALA A 111 30.96 -13.93 20.50
N ASN A 112 30.29 -14.94 21.06
CA ASN A 112 29.13 -15.56 20.44
C ASN A 112 27.95 -14.60 20.29
N ASP A 113 27.67 -13.78 21.31
CA ASP A 113 26.59 -12.80 21.24
C ASP A 113 26.87 -11.72 20.18
N MET A 114 28.12 -11.21 20.12
CA MET A 114 28.56 -10.31 19.05
C MET A 114 28.40 -10.95 17.67
N ASN A 115 28.77 -12.22 17.49
CA ASN A 115 28.59 -12.93 16.23
C ASN A 115 27.10 -13.06 15.85
N ARG A 116 26.23 -13.35 16.82
CA ARG A 116 24.78 -13.39 16.59
C ARG A 116 24.24 -12.03 16.13
N HIS A 117 24.72 -10.94 16.72
CA HIS A 117 24.39 -9.59 16.27
C HIS A 117 24.88 -9.30 14.85
N ILE A 118 26.12 -9.70 14.51
CA ILE A 118 26.68 -9.57 13.16
C ILE A 118 25.81 -10.31 12.14
N ASP A 119 25.40 -11.55 12.44
CA ASP A 119 24.51 -12.32 11.56
C ASP A 119 23.13 -11.65 11.42
N GLY A 120 22.60 -11.10 12.52
CA GLY A 120 21.38 -10.30 12.51
C GLY A 120 21.48 -9.10 11.56
N TYR A 121 22.56 -8.32 11.65
CA TYR A 121 22.80 -7.18 10.76
C TYR A 121 23.03 -7.59 9.31
N LYS A 122 23.70 -8.71 9.06
CA LYS A 122 23.90 -9.26 7.71
C LYS A 122 22.58 -9.63 7.03
N ASN A 123 21.66 -10.21 7.79
CA ASN A 123 20.31 -10.52 7.32
C ASN A 123 19.51 -9.24 7.04
N GLN A 124 19.55 -8.25 7.94
CA GLN A 124 18.90 -6.96 7.72
C GLN A 124 19.45 -6.23 6.49
N LEU A 125 20.77 -6.25 6.28
CA LEU A 125 21.41 -5.66 5.11
C LEU A 125 20.92 -6.31 3.80
N SER A 126 20.79 -7.63 3.80
CA SER A 126 20.28 -8.38 2.66
C SER A 126 18.82 -8.03 2.33
N GLN A 127 17.98 -7.90 3.35
CA GLN A 127 16.60 -7.45 3.19
C GLN A 127 16.50 -6.00 2.69
N LEU A 128 17.33 -5.09 3.21
CA LEU A 128 17.41 -3.71 2.75
C LEU A 128 17.83 -3.62 1.28
N LYS A 129 18.82 -4.43 0.88
CA LYS A 129 19.25 -4.51 -0.52
C LYS A 129 18.10 -4.95 -1.44
N HIS A 130 17.37 -6.00 -1.07
CA HIS A 130 16.19 -6.44 -1.84
C HIS A 130 15.12 -5.34 -1.93
N LYS A 131 14.86 -4.61 -0.83
CA LYS A 131 13.92 -3.48 -0.83
C LYS A 131 14.37 -2.38 -1.78
N ILE A 132 15.67 -2.04 -1.79
CA ILE A 132 16.24 -1.06 -2.72
C ILE A 132 16.05 -1.51 -4.16
N ASP A 133 16.38 -2.76 -4.49
CA ASP A 133 16.23 -3.30 -5.85
C ASP A 133 14.76 -3.26 -6.31
N THR A 134 13.83 -3.62 -5.43
CA THR A 134 12.38 -3.56 -5.70
C THR A 134 11.91 -2.12 -5.95
N LEU A 135 12.35 -1.17 -5.14
CA LEU A 135 12.02 0.25 -5.31
C LEU A 135 12.62 0.82 -6.60
N GLN A 136 13.83 0.39 -6.97
CA GLN A 136 14.48 0.78 -8.21
C GLN A 136 13.72 0.27 -9.43
N GLN A 137 13.25 -0.99 -9.38
CA GLN A 137 12.41 -1.55 -10.43
C GLN A 137 11.11 -0.76 -10.58
N ARG A 138 10.39 -0.51 -9.48
CA ARG A 138 9.15 0.30 -9.50
C ARG A 138 9.37 1.71 -10.03
N LYS A 139 10.50 2.35 -9.70
CA LYS A 139 10.89 3.65 -10.25
C LYS A 139 11.03 3.62 -11.77
N ASN A 140 11.64 2.56 -12.32
CA ASN A 140 11.82 2.41 -13.76
C ASN A 140 10.47 2.17 -14.46
N GLU A 141 9.63 1.30 -13.90
CA GLU A 141 8.27 1.05 -14.41
C GLU A 141 7.43 2.34 -14.45
N LEU A 142 7.46 3.14 -13.38
CA LEU A 142 6.77 4.44 -13.36
C LEU A 142 7.34 5.42 -14.39
N LYS A 143 8.65 5.42 -14.61
CA LYS A 143 9.28 6.27 -15.62
C LYS A 143 8.84 5.88 -17.03
N GLU A 144 8.71 4.59 -17.31
CA GLU A 144 8.16 4.08 -18.57
C GLU A 144 6.69 4.46 -18.75
N GLN A 145 5.86 4.32 -17.70
CA GLN A 145 4.46 4.75 -17.73
C GLN A 145 4.30 6.25 -17.97
N ILE A 146 5.17 7.09 -17.39
CA ILE A 146 5.17 8.53 -17.66
C ILE A 146 5.56 8.81 -19.12
N ALA A 147 6.52 8.07 -19.68
CA ALA A 147 6.91 8.24 -21.07
C ALA A 147 5.78 7.86 -22.03
N THR A 148 5.05 6.77 -21.77
CA THR A 148 3.90 6.36 -22.59
C THR A 148 2.74 7.35 -22.48
N LEU A 149 2.43 7.85 -21.29
CA LEU A 149 1.43 8.90 -21.10
C LEU A 149 1.77 10.17 -21.87
N LYS A 150 3.04 10.61 -21.85
CA LYS A 150 3.47 11.77 -22.63
C LYS A 150 3.28 11.59 -24.14
N VAL A 151 3.55 10.40 -24.66
CA VAL A 151 3.31 10.09 -26.08
C VAL A 151 1.81 10.13 -26.40
N ASN A 152 0.98 9.56 -25.52
CA ASN A 152 -0.48 9.59 -25.70
C ASN A 152 -1.05 11.02 -25.62
N ASP A 153 -0.55 11.86 -24.71
CA ASP A 153 -0.94 13.26 -24.60
C ASP A 153 -0.60 14.04 -25.88
N GLN A 154 0.58 13.78 -26.46
CA GLN A 154 0.97 14.39 -27.74
C GLN A 154 0.06 13.93 -28.89
N ASP A 155 -0.24 12.64 -28.98
CA ASP A 155 -1.15 12.08 -29.99
C ASP A 155 -2.58 12.67 -29.86
N LEU A 156 -3.06 12.88 -28.63
CA LEU A 156 -4.33 13.56 -28.37
C LEU A 156 -4.29 15.04 -28.78
N ALA A 157 -3.19 15.74 -28.49
CA ALA A 157 -3.01 17.13 -28.92
C ALA A 157 -3.01 17.25 -30.45
N ASP A 158 -2.34 16.34 -31.15
CA ASP A 158 -2.30 16.31 -32.62
C ASP A 158 -3.69 16.01 -33.21
N LYS A 159 -4.44 15.06 -32.61
CA LYS A 159 -5.84 14.79 -32.98
C LYS A 159 -6.76 15.98 -32.76
N LEU A 160 -6.58 16.72 -31.66
CA LEU A 160 -7.34 17.93 -31.36
C LEU A 160 -7.08 19.02 -32.41
N ILE A 161 -5.81 19.23 -32.77
CA ILE A 161 -5.44 20.18 -33.84
C ILE A 161 -6.12 19.78 -35.15
N LYS A 162 -6.06 18.50 -35.52
CA LYS A 162 -6.69 18.00 -36.74
C LYS A 162 -8.21 18.23 -36.75
N LEU A 163 -8.89 17.88 -35.66
CA LEU A 163 -10.33 18.12 -35.51
C LEU A 163 -10.69 19.60 -35.59
N LYS A 164 -9.85 20.48 -35.03
CA LYS A 164 -10.07 21.93 -35.10
C LYS A 164 -9.93 22.47 -36.53
N VAL A 165 -8.98 21.94 -37.30
CA VAL A 165 -8.82 22.25 -38.72
C VAL A 165 -10.04 21.77 -39.50
N GLU A 166 -10.43 20.50 -39.36
CA GLU A 166 -11.62 19.94 -40.01
C GLU A 166 -12.90 20.72 -39.67
N HIS A 167 -13.07 21.13 -38.41
CA HIS A 167 -14.19 21.96 -38.00
C HIS A 167 -14.17 23.34 -38.69
N SER A 168 -13.00 23.97 -38.80
CA SER A 168 -12.87 25.25 -39.51
C SER A 168 -13.24 25.10 -40.99
N GLU A 169 -12.71 24.07 -41.65
CA GLU A 169 -13.01 23.76 -43.05
C GLU A 169 -14.51 23.52 -43.29
N LEU A 170 -15.17 22.76 -42.39
CA LEU A 170 -16.61 22.54 -42.46
C LEU A 170 -17.42 23.82 -42.19
N THR A 171 -16.93 24.68 -41.31
CA THR A 171 -17.56 25.98 -41.04
C THR A 171 -17.45 26.90 -42.26
N ASP A 172 -16.29 26.92 -42.92
CA ASP A 172 -16.07 27.71 -44.14
C ASP A 172 -16.88 27.18 -45.34
N GLN A 173 -17.19 25.88 -45.36
CA GLN A 173 -18.10 25.26 -46.34
C GLN A 173 -19.58 25.46 -46.04
N LEU A 174 -19.93 25.94 -44.85
CA LEU A 174 -21.31 26.20 -44.48
C LEU A 174 -21.76 27.47 -45.23
N VAL A 175 -22.68 27.30 -46.19
CA VAL A 175 -23.38 28.44 -46.81
C VAL A 175 -24.07 29.21 -45.68
N GLY A 176 -23.70 30.48 -45.50
CA GLY A 176 -24.27 31.30 -44.44
C GLY A 176 -25.78 31.40 -44.58
N ASP A 177 -26.49 31.50 -43.45
CA ASP A 177 -27.95 31.59 -43.45
C ASP A 177 -28.47 32.71 -44.36
N GLU A 178 -27.72 33.81 -44.52
CA GLU A 178 -28.04 34.89 -45.46
C GLU A 178 -27.92 34.50 -46.94
N GLU A 179 -26.93 33.71 -47.31
CA GLU A 179 -26.77 33.22 -48.69
C GLU A 179 -27.82 32.13 -48.99
N ALA A 180 -28.16 31.32 -47.99
CA ALA A 180 -29.26 30.35 -48.08
C ALA A 180 -30.64 31.02 -48.16
N THR A 181 -30.89 32.10 -47.40
CA THR A 181 -32.15 32.85 -47.46
C THR A 181 -32.28 33.61 -48.78
N THR A 182 -31.21 34.25 -49.27
CA THR A 182 -31.24 34.92 -50.58
C THR A 182 -31.44 33.93 -51.74
N MET A 183 -30.84 32.74 -51.68
CA MET A 183 -31.14 31.66 -52.63
C MET A 183 -32.59 31.18 -52.55
N LYS A 184 -33.17 31.11 -51.35
CA LYS A 184 -34.58 30.74 -51.17
C LYS A 184 -35.52 31.81 -51.70
N GLU A 185 -35.25 33.08 -51.42
CA GLU A 185 -36.04 34.22 -51.90
C GLU A 185 -36.00 34.34 -53.43
N THR A 186 -34.82 34.16 -54.04
CA THR A 186 -34.69 34.15 -55.50
C THR A 186 -35.43 32.97 -56.12
N LYS A 187 -35.36 31.77 -55.52
CA LYS A 187 -36.16 30.62 -55.93
C LYS A 187 -37.67 30.93 -55.86
N ASP A 188 -38.15 31.43 -54.73
CA ASP A 188 -39.57 31.73 -54.52
C ASP A 188 -40.05 32.83 -55.50
N SER A 189 -39.18 33.79 -55.84
CA SER A 189 -39.47 34.82 -56.86
C SER A 189 -39.59 34.21 -58.26
N LEU A 190 -38.67 33.32 -58.63
CA LEU A 190 -38.71 32.64 -59.93
C LEU A 190 -39.92 31.71 -60.05
N GLU A 191 -40.30 31.00 -58.98
CA GLU A 191 -41.52 30.18 -58.97
C GLU A 191 -42.78 31.02 -59.23
N LYS A 192 -42.89 32.20 -58.61
CA LYS A 192 -44.00 33.15 -58.88
C LYS A 192 -43.99 33.66 -60.31
N GLU A 193 -42.81 33.97 -60.86
CA GLU A 193 -42.69 34.43 -62.25
C GLU A 193 -43.13 33.34 -63.23
N ILE A 194 -42.73 32.09 -63.00
CA ILE A 194 -43.17 30.93 -63.78
C ILE A 194 -44.70 30.77 -63.70
N GLU A 195 -45.29 30.89 -62.51
CA GLU A 195 -46.74 30.78 -62.32
C GLU A 195 -47.50 31.88 -63.11
N MET A 196 -47.02 33.13 -63.04
CA MET A 196 -47.58 34.22 -63.84
C MET A 196 -47.46 33.95 -65.34
N LEU A 197 -46.29 33.48 -65.81
CA LEU A 197 -46.09 33.16 -67.22
C LEU A 197 -47.02 32.04 -67.67
N VAL A 198 -47.20 30.99 -66.87
CA VAL A 198 -48.16 29.90 -67.14
C VAL A 198 -49.60 30.43 -67.24
N ASP A 199 -50.00 31.36 -66.38
CA ASP A 199 -51.33 31.96 -66.47
C ASP A 199 -51.50 32.88 -67.69
N THR A 200 -50.48 33.65 -68.06
CA THR A 200 -50.50 34.43 -69.31
C THR A 200 -50.56 33.53 -70.53
N GLU A 201 -49.86 32.39 -70.53
CA GLU A 201 -49.94 31.38 -71.59
C GLU A 201 -51.36 30.81 -71.71
N LYS A 202 -51.99 30.44 -70.58
CA LYS A 202 -53.40 29.99 -70.58
C LYS A 202 -54.34 31.05 -71.13
N GLN A 203 -54.16 32.32 -70.75
CA GLN A 203 -54.99 33.42 -71.26
C GLN A 203 -54.79 33.62 -72.77
N LEU A 204 -53.53 33.65 -73.23
CA LEU A 204 -53.21 33.73 -74.66
C LEU A 204 -53.80 32.57 -75.44
N ARG A 205 -53.71 31.35 -74.92
CA ARG A 205 -54.31 30.16 -75.54
C ARG A 205 -55.83 30.28 -75.64
N LYS A 206 -56.50 30.74 -74.59
CA LYS A 206 -57.95 31.00 -74.61
C LYS A 206 -58.32 32.08 -75.63
N THR A 207 -57.56 33.17 -75.69
CA THR A 207 -57.74 34.25 -76.66
C THR A 207 -57.53 33.76 -78.10
N TYR A 208 -56.50 32.92 -78.30
CA TYR A 208 -56.25 32.27 -79.58
C TYR A 208 -57.40 31.35 -79.99
N GLU A 209 -57.92 30.53 -79.07
CA GLU A 209 -59.10 29.69 -79.30
C GLU A 209 -60.33 30.53 -79.69
N ILE A 210 -60.56 31.67 -79.02
CA ILE A 210 -61.61 32.63 -79.38
C ILE A 210 -61.38 33.21 -80.79
N HIS A 211 -60.16 33.65 -81.11
CA HIS A 211 -59.86 34.18 -82.45
C HIS A 211 -60.00 33.12 -83.53
N VAL A 212 -59.57 31.89 -83.30
CA VAL A 212 -59.78 30.77 -84.22
C VAL A 212 -61.27 30.49 -84.40
N ALA A 213 -62.06 30.50 -83.33
CA ALA A 213 -63.50 30.37 -83.40
C ALA A 213 -64.13 31.52 -84.21
N SER A 214 -63.79 32.77 -83.92
CA SER A 214 -64.28 33.94 -84.68
C SER A 214 -63.86 33.90 -86.14
N ILE A 215 -62.62 33.48 -86.47
CA ILE A 215 -62.19 33.27 -87.86
C ILE A 215 -63.02 32.17 -88.52
N ASN A 216 -63.29 31.08 -87.83
CA ASN A 216 -64.11 29.98 -88.33
C ASN A 216 -65.58 30.38 -88.48
N GLU A 217 -66.10 31.33 -87.70
CA GLU A 217 -67.43 31.93 -87.85
C GLU A 217 -67.49 32.97 -88.97
N ILE A 218 -66.42 33.75 -89.16
CA ILE A 218 -66.32 34.73 -90.27
C ILE A 218 -66.09 34.02 -91.60
N ARG A 219 -65.39 32.88 -91.63
CA ARG A 219 -65.12 32.11 -92.86
C ARG A 219 -66.39 31.78 -93.67
N PRO A 220 -67.47 31.23 -93.10
CA PRO A 220 -68.72 31.03 -93.82
C PRO A 220 -69.43 32.36 -94.12
N CYS A 221 -69.33 33.39 -93.28
CA CYS A 221 -69.86 34.73 -93.59
C CYS A 221 -69.17 35.37 -94.79
N ASN A 222 -67.85 35.22 -94.95
CA ASN A 222 -67.09 35.66 -96.13
C ASN A 222 -67.46 34.83 -97.36
N ALA A 223 -67.60 33.51 -97.23
CA ALA A 223 -68.10 32.65 -98.30
C ALA A 223 -69.57 32.96 -98.68
N LEU A 224 -70.37 33.44 -97.72
CA LEU A 224 -71.74 33.90 -97.91
C LEU A 224 -71.76 35.29 -98.54
N LEU A 225 -70.90 36.23 -98.14
CA LEU A 225 -70.74 37.56 -98.75
C LEU A 225 -70.26 37.45 -100.20
N GLU A 226 -69.32 36.55 -100.50
CA GLU A 226 -68.92 36.19 -101.87
C GLU A 226 -70.08 35.60 -102.68
N LYS A 227 -71.00 34.86 -102.04
CA LYS A 227 -72.24 34.35 -102.67
C LYS A 227 -73.35 35.40 -102.78
N MET A 228 -73.49 36.31 -101.83
CA MET A 228 -74.53 37.35 -101.75
C MET A 228 -74.21 38.56 -102.61
N LEU A 229 -72.94 38.76 -103.00
CA LEU A 229 -72.55 39.65 -104.08
C LEU A 229 -72.99 39.14 -105.47
N GLN A 230 -73.51 37.91 -105.58
CA GLN A 230 -73.89 37.30 -106.85
C GLN A 230 -75.40 37.18 -107.10
N PHE A 231 -76.32 37.27 -106.11
CA PHE A 231 -77.77 37.17 -106.38
C PHE A 231 -78.66 37.76 -105.27
N GLU A 232 -79.82 38.30 -105.71
CA GLU A 232 -80.85 39.01 -104.94
C GLU A 232 -81.68 38.12 -103.99
N PHE A 233 -82.28 38.80 -102.99
CA PHE A 233 -83.24 38.37 -101.98
C PHE A 233 -84.37 37.47 -102.51
N ASP A 234 -84.51 36.21 -102.02
CA ASP A 234 -85.83 35.56 -101.94
C ASP A 234 -86.00 34.27 -101.07
N ASP A 235 -85.33 34.07 -99.93
CA ASP A 235 -85.51 32.80 -99.17
C ASP A 235 -85.57 32.94 -97.63
N SER A 236 -86.12 34.05 -97.14
CA SER A 236 -86.31 34.36 -95.71
C SER A 236 -87.29 33.40 -94.99
N CYS A 237 -87.94 32.46 -95.68
CA CYS A 237 -88.95 31.58 -95.10
C CYS A 237 -88.48 30.13 -94.85
N LYS A 238 -87.22 29.77 -95.20
CA LYS A 238 -86.65 28.44 -94.89
C LYS A 238 -85.87 28.37 -93.57
N ASN A 239 -85.40 29.50 -93.04
CA ASN A 239 -84.54 29.54 -91.85
C ASN A 239 -85.25 29.12 -90.54
N LEU A 240 -86.56 29.34 -90.43
CA LEU A 240 -87.34 28.98 -89.24
C LEU A 240 -87.53 27.47 -89.05
N ARG A 241 -87.24 26.63 -90.07
CA ARG A 241 -87.29 25.15 -89.92
C ARG A 241 -85.97 24.53 -89.46
N ASN A 242 -84.84 25.20 -89.65
CA ASN A 242 -83.53 24.68 -89.24
C ASN A 242 -83.22 24.97 -87.75
N GLU A 243 -83.68 26.10 -87.23
CA GLU A 243 -83.55 26.43 -85.80
C GLU A 243 -84.29 25.43 -84.89
N ILE A 244 -85.38 24.82 -85.38
CA ILE A 244 -86.11 23.76 -84.67
C ILE A 244 -85.32 22.44 -84.60
N ILE A 245 -84.45 22.17 -85.58
CA ILE A 245 -83.59 20.97 -85.62
C ILE A 245 -82.35 21.17 -84.72
N GLU A 246 -81.80 22.38 -84.67
CA GLU A 246 -80.68 22.72 -83.78
C GLU A 246 -81.04 22.63 -82.30
N LEU A 247 -82.27 23.02 -81.92
CA LEU A 247 -82.78 22.84 -80.55
C LEU A 247 -82.83 21.36 -80.13
N GLY A 248 -83.11 20.45 -81.06
CA GLY A 248 -83.09 19.00 -80.83
C GLY A 248 -81.67 18.46 -80.59
N THR A 249 -80.67 18.97 -81.32
CA THR A 249 -79.27 18.54 -81.14
C THR A 249 -78.63 19.04 -79.84
N LEU A 250 -79.09 20.19 -79.32
CA LEU A 250 -78.68 20.72 -78.02
C LEU A 250 -79.27 19.90 -76.87
N TYR A 251 -80.50 19.41 -77.00
CA TYR A 251 -81.12 18.50 -76.05
C TYR A 251 -80.36 17.17 -75.93
N ASP A 252 -79.92 16.59 -77.06
CA ASP A 252 -79.11 15.36 -77.08
C ASP A 252 -77.70 15.54 -76.47
N LYS A 253 -77.09 16.74 -76.59
CA LYS A 253 -75.80 17.05 -75.94
C LYS A 253 -75.95 17.18 -74.42
N LEU A 254 -77.04 17.78 -73.96
CA LEU A 254 -77.32 17.93 -72.53
C LEU A 254 -77.58 16.57 -71.87
N GLN A 255 -78.27 15.66 -72.57
CA GLN A 255 -78.53 14.30 -72.10
C GLN A 255 -77.24 13.45 -72.02
N LYS A 256 -76.30 13.62 -72.96
CA LYS A 256 -74.97 12.97 -72.90
C LYS A 256 -74.10 13.51 -71.76
N GLN A 257 -74.18 14.81 -71.46
CA GLN A 257 -73.48 15.40 -70.30
C GLN A 257 -74.06 14.91 -68.97
N HIS A 258 -75.38 14.74 -68.88
CA HIS A 258 -76.04 14.16 -67.70
C HIS A 258 -75.57 12.72 -67.41
N ILE A 259 -75.40 11.89 -68.45
CA ILE A 259 -74.88 10.51 -68.32
C ILE A 259 -73.38 10.52 -67.92
N SER A 260 -72.59 11.47 -68.45
CA SER A 260 -71.19 11.65 -68.04
C SER A 260 -71.03 12.06 -66.58
N LEU A 261 -71.90 12.93 -66.07
CA LEU A 261 -71.89 13.38 -64.68
C LEU A 261 -72.32 12.26 -63.72
N LEU A 262 -73.27 11.41 -64.14
CA LEU A 262 -73.67 10.23 -63.37
C LEU A 262 -72.51 9.24 -63.22
N ASN A 263 -71.74 8.98 -64.30
CA ASN A 263 -70.56 8.12 -64.25
C ASN A 263 -69.43 8.68 -63.36
N VAL A 264 -69.26 10.01 -63.30
CA VAL A 264 -68.30 10.66 -62.41
C VAL A 264 -68.74 10.55 -60.94
N SER A 265 -70.05 10.65 -60.68
CA SER A 265 -70.63 10.45 -59.34
C SER A 265 -70.42 9.01 -58.84
N ASP A 266 -70.61 8.00 -59.71
CA ASP A 266 -70.39 6.59 -59.36
C ASP A 266 -68.89 6.27 -59.14
N ALA A 267 -67.99 6.88 -59.91
CA ALA A 267 -66.55 6.76 -59.71
C ALA A 267 -66.09 7.40 -58.38
N LEU A 268 -66.63 8.56 -58.03
CA LEU A 268 -66.38 9.21 -56.73
C LEU A 268 -66.90 8.37 -55.56
N GLN A 269 -68.06 7.75 -55.70
CA GLN A 269 -68.61 6.86 -54.68
C GLN A 269 -67.78 5.58 -54.50
N THR A 270 -67.11 5.12 -55.55
CA THR A 270 -66.18 3.98 -55.50
C THR A 270 -64.88 4.36 -54.78
N ASN A 271 -64.30 5.52 -55.11
CA ASN A 271 -63.11 6.04 -54.42
C ASN A 271 -63.35 6.30 -52.93
N CYS A 272 -64.53 6.79 -52.55
CA CYS A 272 -64.85 6.98 -51.13
C CYS A 272 -64.84 5.65 -50.34
N LYS A 273 -65.32 4.55 -50.94
CA LYS A 273 -65.29 3.22 -50.30
C LYS A 273 -63.86 2.68 -50.16
N GLU A 274 -62.99 2.94 -51.14
CA GLU A 274 -61.57 2.58 -51.08
C GLU A 274 -60.82 3.34 -49.98
N VAL A 275 -61.12 4.64 -49.80
CA VAL A 275 -60.57 5.45 -48.71
C VAL A 275 -61.03 4.93 -47.35
N GLU A 276 -62.31 4.56 -47.21
CA GLU A 276 -62.84 3.97 -45.97
C GLU A 276 -62.17 2.62 -45.63
N THR A 277 -61.87 1.79 -46.64
CA THR A 277 -61.13 0.53 -46.44
C THR A 277 -59.69 0.80 -46.03
N PHE A 278 -59.02 1.76 -46.65
CA PHE A 278 -57.65 2.16 -46.27
C PHE A 278 -57.56 2.71 -44.83
N ILE A 279 -58.56 3.49 -44.41
CA ILE A 279 -58.64 3.99 -43.02
C ILE A 279 -58.83 2.83 -42.03
N ALA A 280 -59.65 1.84 -42.37
CA ALA A 280 -59.85 0.65 -41.54
C ALA A 280 -58.55 -0.18 -41.40
N GLU A 281 -57.81 -0.38 -42.49
CA GLU A 281 -56.51 -1.06 -42.49
C GLU A 281 -55.47 -0.33 -41.65
N LYS A 282 -55.36 1.00 -41.78
CA LYS A 282 -54.41 1.79 -40.98
C LYS A 282 -54.76 1.81 -39.50
N SER A 283 -56.05 1.80 -39.16
CA SER A 283 -56.51 1.71 -37.78
C SER A 283 -56.14 0.35 -37.16
N GLN A 284 -56.25 -0.74 -37.91
CA GLN A 284 -55.83 -2.07 -37.48
C GLN A 284 -54.30 -2.19 -37.31
N GLU A 285 -53.51 -1.58 -38.20
CA GLU A 285 -52.04 -1.56 -38.08
C GLU A 285 -51.57 -0.78 -36.83
N LEU A 286 -52.21 0.35 -36.52
CA LEU A 286 -51.91 1.12 -35.31
C LEU A 286 -52.21 0.35 -34.03
N ASP A 287 -53.27 -0.46 -34.02
CA ASP A 287 -53.65 -1.28 -32.85
C ASP A 287 -52.64 -2.42 -32.61
N ILE A 288 -52.09 -3.00 -33.69
CA ILE A 288 -51.00 -3.99 -33.61
C ILE A 288 -49.72 -3.34 -33.06
N ARG A 289 -49.33 -2.16 -33.57
CA ARG A 289 -48.15 -1.43 -33.07
C ARG A 289 -48.27 -1.08 -31.59
N ARG A 290 -49.46 -0.70 -31.13
CA ARG A 290 -49.73 -0.39 -29.71
C ARG A 290 -49.50 -1.62 -28.81
N LYS A 291 -49.98 -2.80 -29.23
CA LYS A 291 -49.77 -4.08 -28.51
C LYS A 291 -48.31 -4.53 -28.47
N VAL A 292 -47.50 -4.20 -29.49
CA VAL A 292 -46.07 -4.49 -29.51
C VAL A 292 -45.30 -3.61 -28.53
N ILE A 293 -45.63 -2.31 -28.46
CA ILE A 293 -45.02 -1.37 -27.51
C ILE A 293 -45.33 -1.78 -26.07
N GLU A 294 -46.59 -2.10 -25.75
CA GLU A 294 -46.96 -2.56 -24.39
C GLU A 294 -46.20 -3.83 -23.96
N LYS A 295 -45.92 -4.75 -24.89
CA LYS A 295 -45.10 -5.95 -24.58
C LYS A 295 -43.63 -5.62 -24.35
N SER A 296 -43.09 -4.63 -25.06
CA SER A 296 -41.74 -4.11 -24.85
C SER A 296 -41.61 -3.44 -23.48
N ASP A 297 -42.57 -2.59 -23.12
CA ASP A 297 -42.57 -1.86 -21.85
C ASP A 297 -42.70 -2.80 -20.65
N ARG A 298 -43.52 -3.85 -20.73
CA ARG A 298 -43.60 -4.88 -19.68
C ARG A 298 -42.28 -5.62 -19.49
N LYS A 299 -41.54 -5.92 -20.57
CA LYS A 299 -40.19 -6.52 -20.47
C LYS A 299 -39.16 -5.57 -19.88
N SER A 300 -39.23 -4.27 -20.22
CA SER A 300 -38.37 -3.24 -19.65
C SER A 300 -38.60 -3.08 -18.16
N ASN A 301 -39.87 -3.03 -17.72
CA ASN A 301 -40.24 -2.91 -16.32
C ASN A 301 -39.78 -4.11 -15.46
N ILE A 302 -39.85 -5.32 -15.99
CA ILE A 302 -39.36 -6.51 -15.26
C ILE A 302 -37.84 -6.43 -15.05
N LYS A 303 -37.08 -5.99 -16.06
CA LYS A 303 -35.62 -5.77 -15.93
C LYS A 303 -35.29 -4.65 -14.96
N PHE A 304 -36.09 -3.59 -14.93
CA PHE A 304 -35.92 -2.50 -13.98
C PHE A 304 -36.13 -2.97 -12.54
N LEU A 305 -37.18 -3.77 -12.30
CA LEU A 305 -37.49 -4.35 -10.99
C LEU A 305 -36.39 -5.31 -10.49
N GLU A 306 -35.76 -6.07 -11.38
CA GLU A 306 -34.60 -6.91 -11.04
C GLU A 306 -33.37 -6.07 -10.65
N LYS A 307 -33.10 -4.99 -11.39
CA LYS A 307 -31.99 -4.06 -11.06
C LYS A 307 -32.22 -3.35 -9.73
N GLU A 308 -33.46 -2.97 -9.44
CA GLU A 308 -33.84 -2.34 -8.17
C GLU A 308 -33.65 -3.30 -6.98
N LYS A 309 -34.03 -4.58 -7.13
CA LYS A 309 -33.72 -5.62 -6.12
C LYS A 309 -32.22 -5.80 -5.92
N HIS A 310 -31.43 -5.77 -7.01
CA HIS A 310 -29.99 -5.91 -6.90
C HIS A 310 -29.32 -4.71 -6.21
N LEU A 311 -29.82 -3.49 -6.45
CA LEU A 311 -29.38 -2.27 -5.78
C LEU A 311 -29.64 -2.33 -4.26
N LYS A 312 -30.82 -2.81 -3.85
CA LYS A 312 -31.17 -3.00 -2.44
C LYS A 312 -30.23 -3.97 -1.72
N ALA A 313 -29.92 -5.11 -2.35
CA ALA A 313 -28.98 -6.09 -1.78
C ALA A 313 -27.55 -5.51 -1.63
N LEU A 314 -27.14 -4.63 -2.55
CA LEU A 314 -25.86 -3.91 -2.48
C LEU A 314 -25.83 -2.86 -1.35
N GLN A 315 -26.95 -2.18 -1.09
CA GLN A 315 -27.07 -1.26 0.04
C GLN A 315 -26.98 -2.01 1.38
N GLU A 316 -27.69 -3.14 1.52
CA GLU A 316 -27.63 -3.98 2.73
C GLU A 316 -26.21 -4.51 2.99
N THR A 317 -25.46 -4.89 1.94
CA THR A 317 -24.06 -5.31 2.10
C THR A 317 -23.13 -4.15 2.49
N ASN A 318 -23.33 -2.96 1.92
CA ASN A 318 -22.57 -1.78 2.31
C ASN A 318 -22.80 -1.38 3.78
N GLU A 319 -24.04 -1.44 4.26
CA GLU A 319 -24.35 -1.17 5.67
C GLU A 319 -23.61 -2.14 6.61
N ILE A 320 -23.51 -3.42 6.24
CA ILE A 320 -22.73 -4.41 6.99
C ILE A 320 -21.23 -4.07 6.99
N TYR A 321 -20.68 -3.64 5.86
CA TYR A 321 -19.27 -3.23 5.79
C TYR A 321 -18.99 -1.96 6.60
N GLU A 322 -19.90 -0.98 6.62
CA GLU A 322 -19.78 0.20 7.46
C GLU A 322 -19.79 -0.16 8.95
N GLN A 323 -20.69 -1.06 9.38
CA GLN A 323 -20.70 -1.55 10.76
C GLN A 323 -19.39 -2.26 11.12
N MET A 324 -18.83 -3.06 10.21
CA MET A 324 -17.56 -3.75 10.41
C MET A 324 -16.37 -2.78 10.52
N LEU A 325 -16.36 -1.71 9.73
CA LEU A 325 -15.35 -0.65 9.81
C LEU A 325 -15.44 0.13 11.12
N VAL A 326 -16.64 0.36 11.65
CA VAL A 326 -16.83 1.00 12.97
C VAL A 326 -16.25 0.11 14.08
N ILE A 327 -16.50 -1.19 14.04
CA ILE A 327 -15.94 -2.15 15.00
C ILE A 327 -14.40 -2.16 14.93
N GLN A 328 -13.83 -2.23 13.73
CA GLN A 328 -12.37 -2.20 13.55
C GLN A 328 -11.75 -0.90 14.06
N ARG A 329 -12.39 0.26 13.82
CA ARG A 329 -11.92 1.53 14.38
C ARG A 329 -11.93 1.54 15.90
N GLN A 330 -12.95 0.94 16.54
CA GLN A 330 -13.00 0.80 17.99
C GLN A 330 -11.91 -0.15 18.54
N GLU A 331 -11.57 -1.21 17.81
CA GLU A 331 -10.47 -2.11 18.18
C GLU A 331 -9.11 -1.42 18.06
N VAL A 332 -8.88 -0.66 16.98
CA VAL A 332 -7.66 0.14 16.81
C VAL A 332 -7.55 1.20 17.91
N GLN A 333 -8.65 1.85 18.29
CA GLN A 333 -8.66 2.79 19.40
C GLN A 333 -8.33 2.12 20.74
N LYS A 334 -8.86 0.92 21.01
CA LYS A 334 -8.47 0.16 22.21
C LYS A 334 -6.99 -0.20 22.22
N ILE A 335 -6.41 -0.54 21.08
CA ILE A 335 -4.97 -0.82 20.96
C ILE A 335 -4.15 0.45 21.23
N MET A 336 -4.59 1.60 20.70
CA MET A 336 -3.97 2.90 20.99
C MET A 336 -4.02 3.22 22.49
N ASP A 337 -5.18 3.09 23.13
CA ASP A 337 -5.35 3.36 24.56
C ASP A 337 -4.49 2.43 25.44
N MET A 338 -4.36 1.15 25.05
CA MET A 338 -3.46 0.20 25.74
C MET A 338 -1.98 0.54 25.53
N THR A 339 -1.62 1.06 24.35
CA THR A 339 -0.25 1.46 24.02
C THR A 339 0.14 2.74 24.78
N GLU A 340 -0.76 3.72 24.86
CA GLU A 340 -0.58 4.92 25.67
C GLU A 340 -0.45 4.59 27.16
N LYS A 341 -1.27 3.67 27.70
CA LYS A 341 -1.11 3.19 29.07
C LYS A 341 0.23 2.48 29.31
N SER A 342 0.70 1.70 28.34
CA SER A 342 2.01 1.03 28.44
C SER A 342 3.17 2.03 28.40
N LEU A 343 3.05 3.09 27.60
CA LEU A 343 4.00 4.20 27.56
C LEU A 343 4.00 5.00 28.87
N TYR A 344 2.83 5.19 29.50
CA TYR A 344 2.72 5.88 30.79
C TYR A 344 3.38 5.09 31.93
N VAL A 345 3.26 3.76 31.93
CA VAL A 345 3.93 2.87 32.90
C VAL A 345 5.45 2.88 32.68
N GLN A 346 5.93 2.89 31.44
CA GLN A 346 7.37 3.01 31.14
C GLN A 346 7.96 4.38 31.53
N GLN A 347 7.18 5.47 31.45
CA GLN A 347 7.61 6.78 31.94
C GLN A 347 7.64 6.85 33.47
N TYR A 348 6.75 6.15 34.16
CA TYR A 348 6.74 6.06 35.62
C TYR A 348 7.94 5.25 36.15
N ASP A 349 8.31 4.15 35.49
CA ASP A 349 9.50 3.36 35.85
C ASP A 349 10.81 4.12 35.55
N ALA A 350 10.86 4.91 34.47
CA ALA A 350 12.02 5.75 34.16
C ALA A 350 12.21 6.88 35.17
N SER A 351 11.12 7.48 35.65
CA SER A 351 11.18 8.55 36.67
C SER A 351 11.42 8.00 38.09
N HIS A 352 11.02 6.76 38.38
CA HIS A 352 11.37 6.11 39.65
C HIS A 352 12.85 5.69 39.71
N LEU A 353 13.45 5.31 38.57
CA LEU A 353 14.88 5.06 38.46
C LEU A 353 15.73 6.33 38.64
N ASP A 354 15.24 7.48 38.15
CA ASP A 354 15.93 8.77 38.25
C ASP A 354 15.96 9.30 39.70
N VAL A 355 14.91 9.04 40.48
CA VAL A 355 14.86 9.37 41.93
C VAL A 355 15.81 8.46 42.73
N ILE A 356 15.91 7.17 42.40
CA ILE A 356 16.84 6.24 43.07
C ILE A 356 18.31 6.59 42.75
N LEU A 357 18.59 7.06 41.54
CA LEU A 357 19.94 7.50 41.16
C LEU A 357 20.31 8.86 41.77
N GLN A 358 19.35 9.77 41.99
CA GLN A 358 19.59 11.01 42.74
C GLN A 358 19.87 10.77 44.23
N ASP A 359 19.15 9.85 44.88
CA ASP A 359 19.38 9.53 46.30
C ASP A 359 20.74 8.85 46.53
N GLN A 360 21.21 8.02 45.59
CA GLN A 360 22.55 7.42 45.67
C GLN A 360 23.69 8.42 45.38
N LEU A 361 23.45 9.47 44.59
CA LEU A 361 24.43 10.53 44.34
C LEU A 361 24.56 11.50 45.54
N VAL A 362 23.48 11.75 46.28
CA VAL A 362 23.53 12.58 47.51
C VAL A 362 24.31 11.87 48.62
N GLU A 363 24.21 10.55 48.74
CA GLU A 363 24.94 9.77 49.74
C GLU A 363 26.45 9.67 49.46
N ILE A 364 26.86 9.75 48.19
CA ILE A 364 28.27 9.75 47.78
C ILE A 364 28.93 11.13 47.97
N VAL A 365 28.18 12.23 47.80
CA VAL A 365 28.71 13.59 47.99
C VAL A 365 28.89 13.94 49.49
N GLN A 366 28.11 13.35 50.40
CA GLN A 366 28.25 13.62 51.85
C GLN A 366 29.40 12.86 52.55
N ARG A 367 30.04 11.88 51.89
CA ARG A 367 31.18 11.14 52.49
C ARG A 367 32.56 11.69 52.15
N ASN A 368 32.70 12.58 51.18
CA ASN A 368 34.00 13.06 50.69
C ASN A 368 34.05 14.57 50.48
N THR A 369 34.05 15.37 51.55
CA THR A 369 34.82 16.64 51.59
C THR A 369 34.90 17.24 53.01
N PRO A 370 36.10 17.61 53.50
CA PRO A 370 36.28 18.40 54.71
C PRO A 370 36.17 19.92 54.43
N HIS A 371 35.63 20.62 55.42
CA HIS A 371 35.69 22.05 55.73
C HIS A 371 36.08 23.09 54.65
N GLY A 372 35.20 24.07 54.42
CA GLY A 372 35.63 25.45 54.11
C GLY A 372 34.76 26.25 53.14
N GLN A 373 33.96 27.16 53.69
CA GLN A 373 33.66 28.53 53.22
C GLN A 373 33.40 28.88 51.72
N VAL A 374 32.22 29.51 51.54
CA VAL A 374 31.95 30.78 50.81
C VAL A 374 31.54 30.74 49.32
N ALA A 375 30.57 31.64 49.06
CA ALA A 375 30.15 32.28 47.81
C ALA A 375 29.10 31.57 46.96
N GLY A 376 27.93 32.22 46.86
CA GLY A 376 26.88 31.85 45.92
C GLY A 376 27.12 32.38 44.52
N THR A 377 26.31 31.92 43.56
CA THR A 377 25.83 32.73 42.43
C THR A 377 24.61 32.07 41.80
N LYS A 378 23.69 32.91 41.32
CA LYS A 378 22.51 32.58 40.51
C LYS A 378 22.93 32.08 39.11
N LEU A 379 22.12 31.20 38.51
CA LEU A 379 21.89 31.04 37.06
C LEU A 379 20.71 30.05 36.90
N SER A 380 19.47 30.50 36.71
CA SER A 380 18.78 30.80 35.43
C SER A 380 18.76 29.65 34.43
N ASP A 381 17.52 29.23 34.10
CA ASP A 381 17.03 28.67 32.84
C ASP A 381 17.74 27.46 32.23
N TYR A 382 17.04 26.32 32.14
CA TYR A 382 16.79 25.54 30.92
C TYR A 382 16.04 24.23 31.23
N ARG A 383 14.72 24.25 31.07
CA ARG A 383 13.81 23.29 30.39
C ARG A 383 12.43 23.26 31.02
#